data_AF-A0A7V0T7X4-F1
#
_entry.id   AF-A0A7V0T7X4-F1
#
_cell.length_a   1.000
_cell.length_b   1.000
_cell.length_c   1.000
_cell.angle_alpha   90.00
_cell.angle_beta   90.00
_cell.angle_gamma   90.00
#
_symmetry.space_group_name_H-M   'P 1'
#
loop_
_entity.id
_entity.type
_entity.pdbx_description
1 polymer ?
#
loop_
_entity_poly.entity_id
_entity_poly.type
_entity_poly.pdbx_seq_one_letter_code
_entity_poly.pdbx_strand_id
1 'polypeptide(L)' 'MTRPDGRRPDELRPVRLETGWLDHAEGSCLASCGGTRVLCAASVEGRVPPGKLTPRA' A
#
# COMPACT_ATOMS: atom_id res chain seq x y z
N MET A 1 24.45 -11.69 -16.25
CA MET A 1 23.64 -10.57 -16.79
C MET A 1 23.29 -9.64 -15.65
N THR A 2 23.67 -8.37 -15.75
CA THR A 2 23.36 -7.34 -14.75
C THR A 2 21.94 -6.83 -14.96
N ARG A 3 21.19 -6.55 -13.89
CA ARG A 3 19.85 -5.96 -13.98
C ARG A 3 19.94 -4.58 -14.65
N PRO A 4 18.92 -4.13 -15.41
CA PRO A 4 18.97 -2.86 -16.15
C PRO A 4 19.15 -1.63 -15.24
N ASP A 5 18.70 -1.69 -13.98
CA ASP A 5 18.90 -0.63 -12.98
C ASP A 5 20.26 -0.71 -12.25
N GLY A 6 21.15 -1.64 -12.60
CA GLY A 6 22.44 -1.84 -11.92
C GLY A 6 22.37 -2.45 -10.50
N ARG A 7 21.18 -2.70 -9.96
CA ARG A 7 20.96 -3.26 -8.63
C ARG A 7 21.38 -4.72 -8.51
N ARG A 8 21.79 -5.15 -7.30
CA ARG A 8 22.08 -6.56 -7.00
C ARG A 8 20.82 -7.43 -7.08
N PRO A 9 20.92 -8.76 -7.24
CA PRO A 9 19.76 -9.66 -7.31
C PRO A 9 18.86 -9.59 -6.07
N ASP A 10 19.47 -9.41 -4.91
CA ASP A 10 18.87 -9.31 -3.58
C ASP A 10 18.56 -7.85 -3.15
N GLU A 11 18.81 -6.88 -4.02
CA GLU A 11 18.58 -5.47 -3.73
C GLU A 11 17.21 -5.01 -4.26
N LEU A 12 16.39 -4.48 -3.33
CA LEU A 12 15.10 -3.89 -3.63
C LEU A 12 15.23 -2.59 -4.43
N ARG A 13 14.12 -2.14 -5.04
CA ARG A 13 14.06 -0.77 -5.59
C ARG A 13 14.05 0.24 -4.44
N PRO A 14 14.45 1.50 -4.67
CA PRO A 14 14.23 2.56 -3.69
C PRO A 14 12.75 2.61 -3.29
N VAL A 15 12.46 2.46 -1.99
CA VAL A 15 11.10 2.49 -1.46
C VAL A 15 10.89 3.79 -0.68
N ARG A 16 9.81 4.51 -1.00
CA ARG A 16 9.37 5.70 -0.26
C ARG A 16 7.88 5.59 0.05
N LEU A 17 7.51 5.89 1.28
CA LEU A 17 6.13 5.94 1.74
C LEU A 17 5.84 7.37 2.21
N GLU A 18 4.89 8.03 1.57
CA GLU A 18 4.43 9.37 1.93
C GLU A 18 3.01 9.28 2.48
N THR A 19 2.88 9.37 3.79
CA THR A 19 1.60 9.29 4.50
C THR A 19 0.84 10.62 4.46
N GLY A 20 -0.49 10.57 4.54
CA GLY A 20 -1.33 11.77 4.54
C GLY A 20 -1.41 12.45 3.17
N TRP A 21 -1.36 11.65 2.10
CA TRP A 21 -1.37 12.16 0.72
C TRP A 21 -2.74 12.72 0.29
N LEU A 22 -3.83 12.15 0.83
CA LEU A 22 -5.20 12.58 0.54
C LEU A 22 -5.81 13.20 1.80
N ASP A 23 -6.39 14.39 1.64
CA ASP A 23 -7.02 15.15 2.74
C ASP A 23 -8.31 14.49 3.26
N HIS A 24 -9.01 13.75 2.40
CA HIS A 24 -10.34 13.20 2.69
C HIS A 24 -10.33 11.74 3.16
N ALA A 25 -9.21 11.04 3.02
CA ALA A 25 -9.11 9.66 3.45
C ALA A 25 -8.66 9.60 4.92
N GLU A 26 -9.31 8.77 5.73
CA GLU A 26 -8.92 8.57 7.14
C GLU A 26 -7.49 8.02 7.26
N GLY A 27 -7.07 7.20 6.29
CA GLY A 27 -5.67 6.86 6.07
C GLY A 27 -5.31 6.94 4.58
N SER A 28 -4.21 7.61 4.25
CA SER A 28 -3.70 7.65 2.88
C SER A 28 -2.17 7.55 2.83
N CYS A 29 -1.67 6.91 1.78
CA CYS A 29 -0.24 6.78 1.54
C CYS A 29 0.07 6.71 0.04
N LEU A 30 1.04 7.49 -0.42
CA LEU A 30 1.66 7.29 -1.73
C LEU A 30 2.89 6.39 -1.56
N ALA A 31 2.79 5.16 -2.03
CA ALA A 31 3.88 4.19 -2.00
C ALA A 31 4.63 4.18 -3.33
N SER A 32 5.94 4.48 -3.28
CA SER A 32 6.83 4.50 -4.44
C SER A 32 7.87 3.40 -4.33
N CYS A 33 8.00 2.58 -5.37
CA CYS A 33 8.98 1.49 -5.49
C CYS A 33 9.77 1.67 -6.79
N GLY A 34 10.81 2.50 -6.76
CA GLY A 34 11.50 2.99 -7.95
C GLY A 34 10.54 3.80 -8.83
N GLY A 35 10.37 3.39 -10.10
CA GLY A 35 9.43 4.05 -11.02
C GLY A 35 7.95 3.72 -10.79
N THR A 36 7.63 2.69 -9.99
CA THR A 36 6.24 2.32 -9.70
C THR A 36 5.69 3.16 -8.56
N ARG A 37 4.51 3.75 -8.74
CA ARG A 37 3.81 4.52 -7.70
C ARG A 37 2.39 3.99 -7.54
N VAL A 38 1.96 3.79 -6.29
CA VAL A 38 0.62 3.31 -5.93
C VAL A 38 0.05 4.26 -4.88
N LEU A 39 -1.14 4.77 -5.15
CA LEU A 39 -1.92 5.54 -4.19
C LEU A 39 -2.81 4.58 -3.39
N CYS A 40 -2.60 4.53 -2.08
CA CYS A 40 -3.42 3.75 -1.16
C CYS A 40 -4.31 4.70 -0.37
N ALA A 41 -5.62 4.42 -0.36
CA ALA A 41 -6.60 5.07 0.48
C ALA A 41 -7.30 4.00 1.33
N ALA A 42 -7.41 4.26 2.62
CA ALA A 42 -8.15 3.46 3.57
C ALA A 42 -9.31 4.29 4.11
N SER A 43 -10.48 3.66 4.13
CA SER A 43 -11.72 4.22 4.69
C SER A 43 -12.30 3.22 5.68
N VAL A 44 -12.95 3.72 6.72
CA VAL A 44 -13.62 2.98 7.77
C VAL A 44 -15.11 3.01 7.49
N GLU A 45 -15.72 1.83 7.40
CA GLU A 45 -17.16 1.67 7.28
C GLU A 45 -17.69 0.91 8.49
N GLY A 46 -18.74 1.42 9.12
CA GLY A 46 -19.36 0.80 10.31
C GLY A 46 -20.18 -0.46 10.03
N ARG A 47 -20.15 -0.97 8.79
CA ARG A 47 -20.92 -2.13 8.34
C ARG A 47 -19.97 -3.31 8.12
N VAL A 48 -20.38 -4.49 8.59
CA VAL A 48 -19.72 -5.75 8.25
C VAL A 48 -20.45 -6.44 7.09
N PRO A 49 -19.75 -7.24 6.26
CA PRO A 49 -20.42 -8.05 5.25
C PRO A 49 -21.42 -9.01 5.89
N PRO A 50 -22.58 -9.29 5.23
CA PRO A 50 -23.67 -10.06 5.82
C PRO A 50 -23.28 -11.49 6.22
N GLY A 51 -22.28 -12.09 5.55
CA GLY A 51 -21.78 -13.44 5.86
C GLY A 51 -20.76 -13.53 7.01
N LYS A 52 -20.40 -12.41 7.66
CA LYS A 52 -19.37 -12.37 8.72
C LYS A 52 -19.94 -12.28 10.16
N LEU A 53 -21.25 -12.45 10.31
CA LEU A 53 -21.96 -12.37 11.59
C LEU A 53 -21.92 -13.65 12.43
N THR A 54 -21.22 -14.71 12.01
CA THR A 54 -21.00 -15.88 12.86
C THR A 54 -19.85 -15.63 13.82
N PRO A 55 -20.10 -15.42 15.13
CA PRO A 55 -19.03 -15.54 16.11
C PRO A 55 -18.47 -16.95 16.00
N ARG A 56 -17.18 -17.09 15.68
CA ARG A 56 -16.47 -18.33 15.99
C ARG A 56 -16.47 -18.44 17.51
N ALA A 57 -17.33 -19.31 18.03
CA ALA A 57 -17.19 -19.86 19.38
C ALA A 57 -15.91 -20.69 19.47
#